data_AF-A0A2H9LGC4-F1
#
_entry.id   AF-A0A2H9LGC4-F1
#
_cell.length_a   1.000
_cell.length_b   1.000
_cell.length_c   1.000
_cell.angle_alpha   90.00
_cell.angle_beta   90.00
_cell.angle_gamma   90.00
#
_symmetry.space_group_name_H-M   'P 1'
#
loop_
_entity.id
_entity.type
_entity.pdbx_description
1 polymer ?
#
loop_
_entity_poly.entity_id
_entity_poly.type
_entity_poly.pdbx_seq_one_letter_code
_entity_poly.pdbx_strand_id
1 'polypeptide(L)' 'MSFGEKLKLVGIKSKTFIVECKRVFHATKKPGKQEFLVIVKVAGFGMIAIGAIGFVLQTGKQILFKG' A
#
# COMPACT_ATOMS: atom_id res chain seq x y z
N MET A 1 -26.94 -28.04 19.24
CA MET A 1 -26.22 -27.64 18.01
C MET A 1 -24.73 -27.85 18.28
N SER A 2 -24.10 -28.81 17.59
CA SER A 2 -22.77 -29.36 17.94
C SER A 2 -21.63 -28.49 17.38
N PHE A 3 -20.52 -28.37 18.12
CA PHE A 3 -19.35 -27.55 17.77
C PHE A 3 -18.78 -27.85 16.37
N GLY A 4 -18.92 -29.09 15.89
CA GLY A 4 -18.54 -29.50 14.54
C GLY A 4 -19.32 -28.81 13.41
N GLU A 5 -20.55 -28.38 13.65
CA GLU A 5 -21.33 -27.62 12.65
C GLU A 5 -20.85 -26.17 12.51
N LYS A 6 -20.39 -25.53 13.60
CA LYS A 6 -19.83 -24.17 13.55
C LYS A 6 -18.55 -24.09 12.71
N LEU A 7 -17.71 -25.12 12.76
CA LEU A 7 -16.48 -25.22 11.95
C LEU A 7 -16.77 -25.35 10.45
N LYS A 8 -17.79 -26.15 10.08
CA LYS A 8 -18.25 -26.25 8.68
C LYS A 8 -18.78 -24.91 8.17
N LEU A 9 -19.56 -24.18 8.98
CA LEU A 9 -20.10 -22.88 8.61
C LEU A 9 -18.99 -21.82 8.41
N VAL A 10 -17.98 -21.78 9.28
CA VAL A 10 -16.82 -20.88 9.14
C VAL A 10 -15.99 -21.21 7.89
N GLY A 11 -15.74 -22.50 7.64
CA GLY A 11 -14.99 -22.94 6.45
C GLY A 11 -15.67 -22.58 5.12
N ILE A 12 -17.01 -22.65 5.06
CA ILE A 12 -17.79 -22.25 3.89
C ILE A 12 -17.79 -20.72 3.75
N LYS A 13 -18.00 -19.99 4.86
CA LYS A 13 -18.04 -18.52 4.85
C LYS A 13 -16.73 -17.92 4.34
N SER A 14 -15.58 -18.42 4.81
CA SER A 14 -14.25 -17.95 4.38
C SER A 14 -13.98 -18.17 2.89
N LYS A 15 -14.44 -19.30 2.32
CA LYS A 15 -14.31 -19.55 0.88
C LYS A 15 -15.13 -18.55 0.06
N THR A 16 -16.36 -18.25 0.49
CA THR A 16 -17.19 -17.22 -0.17
C THR A 16 -16.55 -15.84 -0.07
N PHE A 17 -15.98 -15.46 1.08
CA PHE A 17 -15.28 -14.18 1.23
C PHE A 17 -14.10 -14.02 0.27
N ILE A 18 -13.26 -15.07 0.10
CA ILE A 18 -12.13 -15.02 -0.84
C ILE A 18 -12.62 -14.86 -2.29
N VAL A 19 -13.73 -15.51 -2.66
CA VAL A 19 -14.31 -15.40 -4.00
C VAL A 19 -14.84 -13.99 -4.27
N GLU A 20 -15.53 -13.38 -3.31
CA GLU A 20 -16.01 -11.99 -3.43
C GLU A 20 -14.84 -11.00 -3.53
N CYS A 21 -13.80 -11.14 -2.70
CA CYS A 21 -12.58 -10.33 -2.81
C CYS A 21 -11.90 -10.48 -4.18
N LYS A 22 -11.88 -11.69 -4.75
CA LYS A 22 -11.32 -11.94 -6.09
C LYS A 22 -12.14 -11.26 -7.18
N ARG A 23 -13.47 -11.21 -7.06
CA ARG A 23 -14.34 -10.46 -7.99
C ARG A 23 -14.02 -8.97 -7.95
N VAL A 24 -13.87 -8.38 -6.76
CA VAL A 24 -13.51 -6.95 -6.61
C VAL A 24 -12.13 -6.66 -7.19
N PHE A 25 -11.14 -7.52 -6.94
CA PHE A 25 -9.80 -7.39 -7.53
C PHE A 25 -9.79 -7.51 -9.06
N HIS A 26 -10.75 -8.26 -9.64
CA HIS A 26 -10.92 -8.31 -11.09
C HIS A 26 -11.67 -7.07 -11.63
N ALA A 27 -12.57 -6.49 -10.85
CA ALA A 27 -13.27 -5.26 -11.18
C ALA A 27 -12.33 -4.04 -11.18
N THR A 28 -11.26 -4.07 -10.40
CA THR A 28 -10.23 -3.01 -10.44
C THR A 28 -9.44 -3.06 -11.75
N LYS A 29 -9.46 -1.96 -12.50
CA LYS A 29 -8.71 -1.82 -13.75
C LYS A 29 -7.21 -1.86 -13.47
N LYS A 30 -6.52 -2.89 -13.99
CA LYS A 30 -5.06 -2.98 -13.88
C LYS A 30 -4.44 -1.76 -14.60
N PRO A 31 -3.59 -0.95 -13.93
CA PRO A 31 -3.03 0.24 -14.54
C PRO A 31 -2.21 -0.13 -15.78
N GLY A 32 -2.33 0.65 -16.85
CA GLY A 32 -1.50 0.48 -18.03
C GLY A 32 -0.03 0.77 -17.74
N LYS A 33 0.88 0.23 -18.55
CA LYS A 33 2.33 0.46 -18.39
C LYS A 33 2.69 1.96 -18.40
N GLN A 34 1.99 2.75 -19.21
CA GLN A 34 2.23 4.18 -19.33
C GLN A 34 1.76 4.94 -18.09
N GLU A 35 0.51 4.70 -17.63
CA GLU A 35 -0.05 5.32 -16.42
C GLU A 35 0.80 5.01 -15.19
N PHE A 36 1.23 3.75 -15.06
CA PHE A 36 2.11 3.32 -13.97
C PHE A 36 3.43 4.09 -13.95
N LEU A 37 4.12 4.20 -15.09
CA LEU A 37 5.39 4.92 -15.19
C LEU A 37 5.25 6.41 -14.90
N VAL A 38 4.14 7.04 -15.31
CA VAL A 38 3.86 8.44 -15.03
C VAL A 38 3.68 8.65 -13.52
N ILE A 39 2.86 7.81 -12.87
CA ILE A 39 2.64 7.88 -11.42
C ILE A 39 3.94 7.68 -10.65
N VAL A 40 4.74 6.67 -11.02
CA VAL A 40 6.03 6.39 -10.37
C VAL A 40 7.01 7.55 -10.53
N LYS A 41 7.07 8.18 -11.71
CA LYS A 41 7.94 9.34 -11.94
C LYS A 41 7.53 10.52 -11.06
N VAL A 42 6.25 10.86 -11.03
CA VAL A 42 5.75 12.00 -10.24
C VAL A 42 5.90 11.73 -8.74
N ALA A 43 5.53 10.53 -8.27
CA ALA A 43 5.70 10.13 -6.88
C ALA A 43 7.17 10.11 -6.46
N GLY A 44 8.05 9.58 -7.31
CA GLY A 44 9.50 9.55 -7.07
C GLY A 44 10.09 10.96 -6.98
N PHE A 45 9.65 11.89 -7.83
CA PHE A 45 10.07 13.29 -7.76
C PHE A 45 9.66 13.96 -6.44
N GLY A 46 8.43 13.69 -5.99
CA GLY A 46 7.93 14.18 -4.70
C GLY A 46 8.72 13.61 -3.51
N MET A 47 9.03 12.32 -3.52
CA MET A 47 9.83 11.67 -2.47
C MET A 47 11.25 12.25 -2.38
N ILE A 48 11.89 12.49 -3.53
CA ILE A 48 13.22 13.12 -3.57
C ILE A 48 13.16 14.55 -3.04
N ALA A 49 12.17 15.34 -3.46
CA ALA A 49 12.03 16.72 -3.02
C ALA A 49 11.83 16.82 -1.50
N ILE A 50 10.90 16.05 -0.94
CA ILE A 50 10.62 16.04 0.50
C ILE A 50 11.82 15.50 1.28
N GLY A 51 12.44 14.43 0.79
CA GLY A 51 13.64 13.84 1.39
C GLY A 51 14.82 14.81 1.41
N ALA A 52 15.04 15.55 0.34
CA ALA A 52 16.09 16.56 0.25
C ALA A 52 15.85 17.72 1.23
N ILE A 53 14.60 18.21 1.33
CA ILE A 53 14.25 19.27 2.29
C ILE A 53 14.51 18.80 3.73
N GLY A 54 14.03 17.61 4.09
CA GLY A 54 14.29 17.03 5.41
C GLY A 54 15.78 16.82 5.68
N PHE A 55 16.54 16.37 4.69
CA PHE A 55 17.98 16.18 4.79
C PHE A 55 18.74 17.49 5.00
N VAL A 56 18.39 18.55 4.27
CA VAL A 56 18.99 19.88 4.42
C VAL A 56 18.69 20.46 5.81
N LEU A 57 17.46 20.33 6.31
CA LEU A 57 17.11 20.80 7.65
C LEU A 57 17.86 20.04 8.74
N GLN A 58 17.94 18.72 8.62
CA GLN A 58 18.65 17.87 9.58
C GLN A 58 20.16 18.15 9.58
N THR A 59 20.75 18.29 8.39
CA THR A 59 22.19 18.56 8.22
C THR A 59 22.53 19.97 8.71
N GLY A 60 21.70 20.97 8.38
CA GLY A 60 21.85 22.34 8.86
C GLY A 60 21.75 22.43 10.39
N LYS A 61 20.75 21.77 11.01
CA LYS A 61 20.68 21.70 12.48
C LYS A 61 21.91 21.01 13.07
N GLN A 62 22.39 19.90 12.50
CA GLN A 62 23.56 19.22 13.03
C GLN A 62 24.81 20.11 13.02
N ILE A 63 25.04 20.86 11.94
CA ILE A 63 26.18 21.77 11.85
C ILE A 63 26.06 22.93 12.84
N LEU A 64 24.85 23.50 12.99
CA LEU A 64 24.61 24.65 13.88
C LEU A 64 24.62 24.29 15.37
N PHE A 65 24.16 23.09 15.76
CA PHE A 65 24.08 22.65 17.17
C PHE A 65 25.31 21.88 17.66
N LYS A 66 26.18 21.43 16.76
CA LYS A 66 27.41 20.69 17.10
C LYS A 66 28.67 21.56 17.05
N GLY A 67 28.55 22.81 16.59
CA GLY A 67 29.57 23.86 16.73
C GLY A 67 29.53 24.52 18.10
#